data_AF-X1GQS7-F1
#
_entry.id   AF-X1GQS7-F1
#
_cell.length_a   1.000
_cell.length_b   1.000
_cell.length_c   1.000
_cell.angle_alpha   90.00
_cell.angle_beta   90.00
_cell.angle_gamma   90.00
#
_symmetry.space_group_name_H-M   'P 1'
#
loop_
_entity.id
_entity.type
_entity.pdbx_description
1 polymer ?
#
loop_
_entity_poly.entity_id
_entity_poly.type
_entity_poly.pdbx_seq_one_letter_code
_entity_poly.pdbx_strand_id
1 'polypeptide(L)'
;AKELGLKLFTTDADEFFAQADMDIVVEAIGGEEPALDYLKRALSGGKHVVTSNKEVIAKHGVELFALAQQYGVGLHYEASVGGGIPLIAPFQYALVANKISGIYAIINGTTNYILTRMAREGTSPLAVEKHLAHQVTFHQNSIINTINLSQKGLLRDKNGMNSHLNQVITLFSYSQQLYGKA
;
A
#
# COMPACT_ATOMS: atom_id res chain seq x y z
N ALA A 1 29.44 -0.47 -6.08
CA ALA A 1 28.50 -1.27 -5.27
C ALA A 1 29.26 -2.48 -4.73
N LYS A 2 28.98 -2.92 -3.50
CA LYS A 2 29.56 -4.18 -2.98
C LYS A 2 28.98 -5.33 -3.79
N GLU A 3 29.81 -6.22 -4.29
CA GLU A 3 29.36 -7.40 -5.04
C GLU A 3 28.68 -8.37 -4.06
N LEU A 4 27.40 -8.66 -4.29
CA LEU A 4 26.65 -9.62 -3.48
C LEU A 4 27.00 -11.04 -3.94
N GLY A 5 27.27 -11.94 -3.00
CA GLY A 5 27.56 -13.33 -3.34
C GLY A 5 26.34 -14.04 -3.93
N LEU A 6 26.56 -14.87 -4.96
CA LEU A 6 25.48 -15.60 -5.67
C LEU A 6 24.61 -16.47 -4.74
N LYS A 7 25.15 -16.93 -3.60
CA LYS A 7 24.41 -17.71 -2.60
C LYS A 7 23.26 -16.96 -1.91
N LEU A 8 23.18 -15.64 -2.08
CA LEU A 8 22.09 -14.82 -1.55
C LEU A 8 20.86 -14.79 -2.45
N PHE A 9 20.96 -15.33 -3.67
CA PHE A 9 19.88 -15.35 -4.65
C PHE A 9 19.39 -16.78 -4.86
N THR A 10 18.07 -16.94 -4.92
CA THR A 10 17.42 -18.17 -5.38
C THR A 10 16.24 -17.80 -6.28
N THR A 11 15.88 -18.70 -7.19
CA THR A 11 14.65 -18.64 -7.97
C THR A 11 13.64 -19.70 -7.52
N ASP A 12 14.00 -20.50 -6.52
CA ASP A 12 13.16 -21.54 -5.94
C ASP A 12 12.49 -21.00 -4.67
N ALA A 13 11.17 -20.83 -4.74
CA ALA A 13 10.38 -20.35 -3.62
C ALA A 13 10.34 -21.37 -2.48
N ASP A 14 10.34 -22.67 -2.77
CA ASP A 14 10.29 -23.71 -1.75
C ASP A 14 11.62 -23.78 -1.00
N GLU A 15 12.75 -23.64 -1.70
CA GLU A 15 14.06 -23.45 -1.07
C GLU A 15 14.08 -22.22 -0.16
N PHE A 16 13.56 -21.08 -0.63
CA PHE A 16 13.51 -19.84 0.16
C PHE A 16 12.72 -20.00 1.45
N PHE A 17 11.53 -20.60 1.39
CA PHE A 17 10.65 -20.76 2.55
C PHE A 17 11.03 -21.93 3.48
N ALA A 18 11.88 -22.86 3.03
CA ALA A 18 12.40 -23.95 3.86
C ALA A 18 13.49 -23.49 4.85
N GLN A 19 13.99 -22.26 4.73
CA GLN A 19 15.03 -21.73 5.61
C GLN A 19 14.52 -21.54 7.05
N ALA A 20 15.10 -22.28 7.99
CA ALA A 20 14.72 -22.22 9.40
C ALA A 20 15.08 -20.87 10.05
N ASP A 21 16.23 -20.30 9.68
CA ASP A 21 16.86 -19.13 10.33
C ASP A 21 16.40 -17.77 9.75
N MET A 22 15.17 -17.70 9.25
CA MET A 22 14.58 -16.46 8.76
C MET A 22 13.53 -15.96 9.73
N ASP A 23 13.65 -14.75 10.27
CA ASP A 23 12.65 -14.17 11.17
C ASP A 23 11.68 -13.22 10.45
N ILE A 24 12.19 -12.53 9.41
CA ILE A 24 11.49 -11.46 8.70
C ILE A 24 11.60 -11.70 7.20
N VAL A 25 10.46 -11.63 6.50
CA VAL A 25 10.37 -11.61 5.04
C VAL A 25 10.05 -10.19 4.58
N VAL A 26 10.85 -9.68 3.63
CA VAL A 26 10.61 -8.38 2.99
C VAL A 26 10.13 -8.62 1.55
N GLU A 27 8.93 -8.15 1.23
CA GLU A 27 8.31 -8.34 -0.09
C GLU A 27 8.19 -7.01 -0.86
N ALA A 28 8.70 -7.04 -2.09
CA ALA A 28 8.70 -5.90 -3.03
C ALA A 28 8.52 -6.35 -4.49
N ILE A 29 7.75 -7.43 -4.72
CA ILE A 29 7.54 -8.05 -6.04
C ILE A 29 6.58 -7.20 -6.88
N GLY A 30 5.54 -6.66 -6.24
CA GLY A 30 4.44 -5.98 -6.93
C GLY A 30 3.48 -6.96 -7.64
N GLY A 31 2.34 -6.44 -8.11
CA GLY A 31 1.24 -7.28 -8.59
C GLY A 31 0.58 -8.09 -7.48
N GLU A 32 -0.39 -8.93 -7.82
CA GLU A 32 -1.13 -9.73 -6.85
C GLU A 32 -0.54 -11.13 -6.68
N GLU A 33 -0.32 -11.85 -7.79
CA GLU A 33 0.32 -13.16 -7.81
C GLU A 33 1.72 -13.05 -8.42
N PRO A 34 2.74 -13.71 -7.86
CA PRO A 34 2.72 -14.68 -6.76
C PRO A 34 2.82 -14.06 -5.34
N ALA A 35 2.77 -12.72 -5.23
CA ALA A 35 3.05 -12.02 -3.97
C ALA A 35 2.11 -12.44 -2.84
N LEU A 36 0.81 -12.62 -3.12
CA LEU A 36 -0.17 -13.04 -2.12
C LEU A 36 0.17 -14.41 -1.52
N ASP A 37 0.49 -15.40 -2.35
CA ASP A 37 0.89 -16.74 -1.90
C ASP A 37 2.13 -16.65 -0.98
N TYR A 38 3.14 -15.89 -1.39
CA TYR A 38 4.37 -15.74 -0.62
C TYR A 38 4.14 -15.07 0.73
N LEU A 39 3.27 -14.06 0.81
CA LEU A 39 2.90 -13.45 2.08
C LEU A 39 2.17 -14.44 2.99
N LYS A 40 1.22 -15.23 2.44
CA LYS A 40 0.50 -16.26 3.22
C LYS A 40 1.44 -17.35 3.73
N ARG A 41 2.37 -17.81 2.89
CA ARG A 41 3.41 -18.78 3.26
C ARG A 41 4.33 -18.26 4.35
N ALA A 42 4.82 -17.03 4.22
CA ALA A 42 5.66 -16.39 5.23
C ALA A 42 4.95 -16.30 6.59
N LEU A 43 3.73 -15.75 6.60
CA LEU A 43 2.95 -15.58 7.83
C LEU A 43 2.61 -16.93 8.49
N SER A 44 2.19 -17.92 7.69
CA SER A 44 1.88 -19.27 8.19
C SER A 44 3.13 -20.04 8.65
N GLY A 45 4.30 -19.68 8.12
CA GLY A 45 5.60 -20.18 8.58
C GLY A 45 6.10 -19.52 9.86
N GLY A 46 5.29 -18.66 10.50
CA GLY A 46 5.67 -17.96 11.73
C GLY A 46 6.66 -16.82 11.49
N LYS A 47 6.69 -16.25 10.28
CA LYS A 47 7.64 -15.17 9.92
C LYS A 47 6.93 -13.82 9.96
N HIS A 48 7.62 -12.80 10.47
CA HIS A 48 7.17 -11.41 10.32
C HIS A 48 7.29 -10.99 8.85
N VAL A 49 6.41 -10.11 8.40
CA VAL A 49 6.36 -9.67 7.01
C VAL A 49 6.37 -8.15 6.93
N VAL A 50 7.23 -7.63 6.06
CA VAL A 50 7.25 -6.22 5.64
C VAL A 50 7.02 -6.16 4.14
N THR A 51 6.05 -5.38 3.67
CA THR A 51 5.70 -5.32 2.24
C THR A 51 5.52 -3.88 1.74
N SER A 52 5.93 -3.62 0.50
CA SER A 52 5.59 -2.38 -0.22
C SER A 52 4.39 -2.55 -1.17
N ASN A 53 3.72 -3.70 -1.15
CA ASN A 53 2.72 -4.09 -2.13
C ASN A 53 1.32 -3.58 -1.77
N LYS A 54 1.01 -2.38 -2.25
CA LYS A 54 -0.31 -1.74 -2.09
C LYS A 54 -1.46 -2.53 -2.69
N GLU A 55 -1.22 -3.28 -3.77
CA GLU A 55 -2.28 -4.02 -4.44
C GLU A 55 -2.78 -5.17 -3.58
N VAL A 56 -1.85 -5.99 -3.07
CA VAL A 56 -2.19 -7.09 -2.16
C VAL A 56 -2.81 -6.56 -0.87
N ILE A 57 -2.23 -5.53 -0.25
CA ILE A 57 -2.79 -4.98 1.00
C ILE A 57 -4.18 -4.39 0.80
N ALA A 58 -4.43 -3.70 -0.31
CA ALA A 58 -5.74 -3.11 -0.59
C ALA A 58 -6.84 -4.18 -0.80
N LYS A 59 -6.49 -5.33 -1.40
CA LYS A 59 -7.44 -6.41 -1.71
C LYS A 59 -7.59 -7.42 -0.58
N HIS A 60 -6.48 -7.82 0.04
CA HIS A 60 -6.39 -8.99 0.93
C HIS A 60 -5.90 -8.66 2.34
N GLY A 61 -5.61 -7.39 2.63
CA GLY A 61 -4.98 -7.03 3.90
C GLY A 61 -5.77 -7.48 5.14
N VAL A 62 -7.11 -7.49 5.10
CA VAL A 62 -7.94 -8.00 6.21
C VAL A 62 -7.65 -9.49 6.49
N GLU A 63 -7.58 -10.32 5.46
CA GLU A 63 -7.26 -11.74 5.58
C GLU A 63 -5.83 -11.93 6.11
N LEU A 64 -4.88 -11.17 5.55
CA LEU A 64 -3.47 -11.26 5.93
C LEU A 64 -3.22 -10.80 7.38
N PHE A 65 -3.93 -9.79 7.88
CA PHE A 65 -3.86 -9.41 9.30
C PHE A 65 -4.42 -10.48 10.22
N ALA A 66 -5.54 -11.12 9.84
CA ALA A 66 -6.09 -12.23 10.61
C ALA A 66 -5.12 -13.41 10.65
N LEU A 67 -4.48 -13.71 9.51
CA LEU A 67 -3.45 -14.75 9.42
C LEU A 67 -2.23 -14.42 10.27
N ALA A 68 -1.72 -13.18 10.19
CA ALA A 68 -0.60 -12.73 11.00
C ALA A 68 -0.91 -12.86 12.51
N GLN A 69 -2.13 -12.47 12.92
CA GLN A 69 -2.60 -12.63 14.29
C GLN A 69 -2.66 -14.11 14.71
N GLN A 70 -3.17 -15.00 13.85
CA GLN A 70 -3.28 -16.44 14.12
C GLN A 70 -1.91 -17.06 14.43
N TYR A 71 -0.87 -16.65 13.73
CA TYR A 71 0.49 -17.18 13.90
C TYR A 71 1.36 -16.33 14.84
N GLY A 72 0.80 -15.29 15.47
CA GLY A 72 1.53 -14.45 16.43
C GLY A 72 2.64 -13.58 15.82
N VAL A 73 2.52 -13.24 14.53
CA VAL A 73 3.54 -12.50 13.77
C VAL A 73 3.01 -11.15 13.30
N GLY A 74 3.94 -10.28 12.87
CA GLY A 74 3.63 -8.92 12.43
C GLY A 74 3.52 -8.81 10.91
N LEU A 75 2.59 -7.98 10.43
CA LEU A 75 2.47 -7.56 9.03
C LEU A 75 2.59 -6.03 8.96
N HIS A 76 3.65 -5.54 8.32
CA HIS A 76 3.96 -4.11 8.19
C HIS A 76 3.97 -3.69 6.71
N TYR A 77 3.41 -2.52 6.40
CA TYR A 77 3.09 -2.13 5.02
C TYR A 77 3.26 -0.63 4.74
N GLU A 78 4.04 0.08 5.55
CA GLU A 78 4.26 1.54 5.43
C GLU A 78 4.65 1.97 4.00
N ALA A 79 5.60 1.24 3.41
CA ALA A 79 6.14 1.54 2.08
C ALA A 79 5.11 1.42 0.94
N SER A 80 3.95 0.79 1.19
CA SER A 80 2.89 0.67 0.18
C SER A 80 2.14 1.98 -0.10
N VAL A 81 2.19 2.97 0.82
CA VAL A 81 1.37 4.18 0.75
C VAL A 81 2.20 5.45 0.60
N GLY A 82 3.22 5.64 1.44
CA GLY A 82 3.96 6.90 1.54
C GLY A 82 5.37 6.89 0.97
N GLY A 83 5.82 5.76 0.41
CA GLY A 83 7.24 5.55 0.13
C GLY A 83 8.04 5.69 1.41
N GLY A 84 8.80 6.78 1.54
CA GLY A 84 9.54 7.12 2.77
C GLY A 84 8.79 8.02 3.77
N ILE A 85 7.58 8.49 3.43
CA ILE A 85 6.77 9.32 4.33
C ILE A 85 5.99 8.38 5.28
N PRO A 86 6.12 8.52 6.61
CA PRO A 86 5.37 7.72 7.56
C PRO A 86 3.90 8.16 7.57
N LEU A 87 3.06 7.44 6.82
CA LEU A 87 1.62 7.67 6.72
C LEU A 87 0.82 6.68 7.57
N ILE A 88 1.24 5.42 7.65
CA ILE A 88 0.50 4.37 8.37
C ILE A 88 0.76 4.45 9.88
N ALA A 89 2.02 4.54 10.29
CA ALA A 89 2.40 4.56 11.70
C ALA A 89 1.68 5.67 12.53
N PRO A 90 1.51 6.92 12.03
CA PRO A 90 0.74 7.92 12.77
C PRO A 90 -0.70 7.50 13.05
N PHE A 91 -1.39 6.85 12.10
CA PHE A 91 -2.76 6.37 12.33
C PHE A 91 -2.79 5.22 13.34
N GLN A 92 -1.81 4.32 13.31
CA GLN A 92 -1.78 3.14 14.18
C GLN A 92 -1.35 3.43 15.61
N TYR A 93 -0.52 4.45 15.83
CA TYR A 93 0.11 4.66 17.14
C TYR A 93 -0.12 6.05 17.72
N ALA A 94 0.00 7.11 16.91
CA ALA A 94 -0.01 8.49 17.42
C ALA A 94 -1.42 9.09 17.50
N LEU A 95 -2.28 8.77 16.54
CA LEU A 95 -3.60 9.38 16.37
C LEU A 95 -4.74 8.53 16.91
N VAL A 96 -4.44 7.47 17.66
CA VAL A 96 -5.44 6.48 18.10
C VAL A 96 -6.55 7.03 19.01
N ALA A 97 -6.26 8.14 19.69
CA ALA A 97 -7.22 8.82 20.56
C ALA A 97 -7.99 9.95 19.84
N ASN A 98 -7.63 10.27 18.60
CA ASN A 98 -8.17 11.40 17.86
C ASN A 98 -9.30 10.96 16.93
N LYS A 99 -10.33 11.81 16.82
CA LYS A 99 -11.36 11.68 15.80
C LYS A 99 -10.93 12.45 14.56
N ILE A 100 -10.41 11.75 13.56
CA ILE A 100 -10.00 12.34 12.28
C ILE A 100 -11.26 12.67 11.47
N SER A 101 -11.42 13.94 11.09
CA SER A 101 -12.55 14.43 10.28
C SER A 101 -12.29 14.34 8.77
N GLY A 102 -11.03 14.30 8.34
CA GLY A 102 -10.65 14.18 6.94
C GLY A 102 -9.13 14.19 6.76
N ILE A 103 -8.68 13.69 5.61
CA ILE A 103 -7.27 13.66 5.21
C ILE A 103 -7.17 14.24 3.80
N TYR A 104 -6.31 15.23 3.62
CA TYR A 104 -6.00 15.82 2.31
C TYR A 104 -4.53 15.56 2.01
N ALA A 105 -4.24 14.88 0.91
CA ALA A 105 -2.88 14.51 0.56
C ALA A 105 -2.69 14.36 -0.96
N ILE A 106 -1.49 14.70 -1.43
CA ILE A 106 -1.00 14.37 -2.78
C ILE A 106 -0.06 13.18 -2.62
N ILE A 107 -0.55 11.98 -2.94
CA ILE A 107 0.17 10.71 -2.69
C ILE A 107 0.57 9.97 -3.97
N ASN A 108 0.29 10.55 -5.15
CA ASN A 108 0.73 10.01 -6.43
C ASN A 108 1.73 10.95 -7.10
N GLY A 109 3.01 10.56 -7.06
CA GLY A 109 4.10 11.35 -7.63
C GLY A 109 4.01 11.51 -9.15
N THR A 110 3.61 10.47 -9.88
CA THR A 110 3.50 10.51 -11.35
C THR A 110 2.44 11.51 -11.80
N THR A 111 1.25 11.47 -11.19
CA THR A 111 0.19 12.45 -11.47
C THR A 111 0.65 13.86 -11.11
N ASN A 112 1.27 14.04 -9.95
CA ASN A 112 1.75 15.35 -9.52
C ASN A 112 2.84 15.90 -10.46
N TYR A 113 3.75 15.05 -10.94
CA TYR A 113 4.77 15.43 -11.91
C TYR A 113 4.16 15.86 -13.24
N ILE A 114 3.24 15.07 -13.79
CA ILE A 114 2.54 15.38 -15.04
C ILE A 114 1.81 16.73 -14.93
N LEU A 115 1.05 16.92 -13.86
CA LEU A 115 0.32 18.18 -13.61
C LEU A 115 1.27 19.37 -13.45
N THR A 116 2.40 19.17 -12.77
CA THR A 116 3.43 20.21 -12.60
C THR A 116 4.05 20.60 -13.94
N ARG A 117 4.33 19.64 -14.82
CA ARG A 117 4.86 19.87 -16.17
C ARG A 117 3.85 20.62 -17.04
N MET A 118 2.59 20.19 -17.04
CA MET A 118 1.50 20.88 -17.75
C MET A 118 1.37 22.34 -17.30
N ALA A 119 1.40 22.59 -15.99
CA ALA A 119 1.29 23.94 -15.42
C ALA A 119 2.48 24.84 -15.78
N ARG A 120 3.70 24.29 -15.87
CA ARG A 120 4.92 25.06 -16.17
C ARG A 120 5.14 25.30 -17.65
N GLU A 121 4.78 24.33 -18.49
CA GLU A 121 5.14 24.33 -19.92
C GLU A 121 3.95 24.61 -20.84
N GLY A 122 2.73 24.73 -20.30
CA GLY A 122 1.54 24.94 -21.12
C GLY A 122 1.21 23.76 -22.05
N THR A 123 1.70 22.57 -21.73
CA THR A 123 1.47 21.35 -22.52
C THR A 123 0.05 20.84 -22.32
N SER A 124 -0.64 20.44 -23.41
CA SER A 124 -2.03 20.00 -23.36
C SER A 124 -2.16 18.57 -22.79
N PRO A 125 -3.31 18.23 -22.16
CA PRO A 125 -3.53 16.93 -21.52
C PRO A 125 -3.33 15.71 -22.44
N LEU A 126 -3.66 15.87 -23.74
CA LEU A 126 -3.71 14.77 -24.71
C LEU A 126 -2.35 14.12 -25.02
N ALA A 127 -1.23 14.82 -24.85
CA ALA A 127 0.09 14.27 -25.18
C ALA A 127 0.53 13.15 -24.22
N VAL A 128 -0.12 13.01 -23.06
CA VAL A 128 0.25 12.06 -22.00
C VAL A 128 -0.67 10.82 -21.98
N GLU A 129 -1.66 10.75 -22.88
CA GLU A 129 -2.90 10.08 -22.57
C GLU A 129 -3.26 8.87 -23.47
N LYS A 130 -3.03 7.67 -22.92
CA LYS A 130 -3.93 6.49 -23.02
C LYS A 130 -3.43 5.32 -22.17
N HIS A 131 -2.10 5.16 -22.06
CA HIS A 131 -1.49 4.06 -21.31
C HIS A 131 -1.40 4.32 -19.80
N LEU A 132 -1.31 5.58 -19.37
CA LEU A 132 -1.05 5.95 -17.98
C LEU A 132 -2.32 6.14 -17.13
N ALA A 133 -3.47 6.43 -17.73
CA ALA A 133 -4.69 6.77 -17.00
C ALA A 133 -5.21 5.64 -16.11
N HIS A 134 -5.20 4.40 -16.64
CA HIS A 134 -5.62 3.21 -15.90
C HIS A 134 -4.67 2.90 -14.74
N GLN A 135 -3.35 2.97 -14.97
CA GLN A 135 -2.34 2.72 -13.95
C GLN A 135 -2.41 3.75 -12.82
N VAL A 136 -2.60 5.03 -13.16
CA VAL A 136 -2.74 6.13 -12.20
C VAL A 136 -3.97 5.92 -11.31
N THR A 137 -5.13 5.62 -11.91
CA THR A 137 -6.39 5.46 -11.17
C THR A 137 -6.34 4.25 -10.24
N PHE A 138 -5.86 3.12 -10.73
CA PHE A 138 -5.74 1.90 -9.94
C PHE A 138 -4.80 2.10 -8.74
N HIS A 139 -3.60 2.62 -8.98
CA HIS A 139 -2.64 2.87 -7.92
C HIS A 139 -3.13 3.85 -6.86
N GLN A 140 -3.91 4.87 -7.26
CA GLN A 140 -4.50 5.82 -6.33
C GLN A 140 -5.55 5.15 -5.43
N ASN A 141 -6.42 4.31 -5.99
CA ASN A 141 -7.42 3.56 -5.22
C ASN A 141 -6.79 2.55 -4.27
N SER A 142 -5.72 1.86 -4.68
CA SER A 142 -5.00 0.94 -3.78
C SER A 142 -4.47 1.69 -2.56
N ILE A 143 -3.83 2.84 -2.73
CA ILE A 143 -3.27 3.63 -1.63
C ILE A 143 -4.38 4.09 -0.67
N ILE A 144 -5.51 4.58 -1.20
CA ILE A 144 -6.69 4.97 -0.40
C ILE A 144 -7.18 3.81 0.45
N ASN A 145 -7.37 2.64 -0.18
CA ASN A 145 -7.89 1.46 0.50
C ASN A 145 -6.92 0.95 1.58
N THR A 146 -5.62 1.05 1.33
CA THR A 146 -4.59 0.72 2.32
C THR A 146 -4.61 1.68 3.53
N ILE A 147 -4.83 2.98 3.32
CA ILE A 147 -5.02 3.94 4.42
C ILE A 147 -6.32 3.63 5.18
N ASN A 148 -7.41 3.36 4.47
CA ASN A 148 -8.69 3.02 5.10
C ASN A 148 -8.59 1.73 5.93
N LEU A 149 -7.76 0.78 5.50
CA LEU A 149 -7.50 -0.43 6.25
C LEU A 149 -6.80 -0.15 7.58
N SER A 150 -5.83 0.77 7.61
CA SER A 150 -5.14 1.15 8.86
C SER A 150 -6.10 1.77 9.89
N GLN A 151 -7.11 2.50 9.43
CA GLN A 151 -8.16 3.04 10.31
C GLN A 151 -9.18 1.98 10.75
N LYS A 152 -9.54 1.01 9.89
CA LYS A 152 -10.47 -0.07 10.27
C LYS A 152 -9.87 -1.00 11.33
N GLY A 153 -8.56 -1.24 11.28
CA GLY A 153 -7.84 -1.96 12.34
C GLY A 153 -8.03 -1.32 13.72
N LEU A 154 -8.14 0.02 13.76
CA LEU A 154 -8.38 0.79 14.97
C LEU A 154 -9.80 0.64 15.56
N LEU A 155 -10.79 0.39 14.72
CA LEU A 155 -12.20 0.34 15.13
C LEU A 155 -12.58 -1.03 15.72
N ARG A 156 -11.82 -2.08 15.42
CA ARG A 156 -12.14 -3.45 15.84
C ARG A 156 -11.89 -3.71 17.34
N ASP A 157 -11.10 -2.86 17.99
CA ASP A 157 -10.73 -2.98 19.42
C ASP A 157 -11.74 -2.31 20.38
N LYS A 158 -12.70 -1.50 19.89
CA LYS A 158 -13.58 -0.69 20.76
C LYS A 158 -15.09 -0.88 20.52
N ASN A 159 -15.60 -2.10 20.68
CA ASN A 159 -17.06 -2.39 20.82
C ASN A 159 -17.88 -2.76 19.55
N GLY A 160 -17.30 -3.36 18.52
CA GLY A 160 -18.12 -4.01 17.47
C GLY A 160 -19.12 -3.10 16.73
N MET A 161 -18.91 -1.78 16.76
CA MET A 161 -19.76 -0.82 16.06
C MET A 161 -19.23 -0.56 14.66
N ASN A 162 -20.03 -0.95 13.65
CA ASN A 162 -19.88 -0.50 12.27
C ASN A 162 -20.12 1.01 12.21
N SER A 163 -19.08 1.81 12.44
CA SER A 163 -19.11 3.21 12.03
C SER A 163 -18.80 3.27 10.54
N HIS A 164 -19.84 3.58 9.76
CA HIS A 164 -19.69 3.93 8.35
C HIS A 164 -18.88 5.23 8.25
N LEU A 165 -17.55 5.12 8.26
CA LEU A 165 -16.67 6.23 7.91
C LEU A 165 -16.73 6.41 6.39
N ASN A 166 -17.73 7.17 5.93
CA ASN A 166 -17.63 7.94 4.69
C ASN A 166 -16.60 9.08 4.92
N GLN A 167 -15.33 8.72 5.16
CA GLN A 167 -14.27 9.72 5.21
C GLN A 167 -13.91 10.05 3.78
N VAL A 168 -14.29 11.26 3.38
CA VAL A 168 -13.94 11.84 2.09
C VAL A 168 -12.42 12.04 2.09
N ILE A 169 -11.67 11.06 1.60
CA ILE A 169 -10.32 11.30 1.11
C ILE A 169 -10.51 12.07 -0.20
N THR A 170 -10.60 13.39 -0.11
CA THR A 170 -10.53 14.24 -1.30
C THR A 170 -9.08 14.27 -1.73
N LEU A 171 -8.70 13.32 -2.57
CA LEU A 171 -7.50 13.45 -3.36
C LEU A 171 -7.75 14.53 -4.42
N PHE A 172 -7.06 15.65 -4.28
CA PHE A 172 -6.89 16.56 -5.40
C PHE A 172 -5.98 15.89 -6.42
N SER A 173 -6.57 15.14 -7.35
CA SER A 173 -6.02 14.99 -8.68
C SER A 173 -6.74 15.99 -9.57
N TYR A 174 -6.04 17.05 -9.99
CA TYR A 174 -6.51 18.03 -10.97
C TYR A 174 -6.98 17.39 -12.29
N SER A 175 -6.70 16.09 -12.52
CA SER A 175 -7.16 15.35 -13.69
C SER A 175 -8.68 15.24 -13.77
N GLN A 176 -9.40 15.01 -12.67
CA GLN A 176 -10.87 14.89 -12.70
C GLN A 176 -11.57 16.21 -13.08
N GLN A 177 -10.95 17.36 -12.79
CA GLN A 177 -11.49 18.67 -13.15
C GLN A 177 -11.30 19.00 -14.64
N LEU A 178 -10.36 18.33 -15.32
CA LEU A 178 -10.13 18.47 -16.76
C LEU A 178 -11.02 17.52 -17.59
N TYR A 179 -11.33 16.31 -17.10
CA TYR A 179 -12.21 15.37 -17.81
C TYR A 179 -13.71 15.60 -17.61
N GLY A 180 -14.12 16.40 -16.63
CA GLY A 180 -15.53 16.75 -16.38
C GLY A 180 -16.07 17.95 -17.18
N LYS A 181 -15.27 18.51 -18.10
CA LYS A 181 -15.64 19.67 -18.95
C LYS A 181 -15.33 19.45 -20.44
N ALA A 182 -15.48 18.22 -20.93
CA ALA A 182 -15.47 17.91 -22.35
C ALA A 182 -16.85 17.38 -22.78
#